data_AF-A0A919X3I8-F1
#
_entry.id   AF-A0A919X3I8-F1
#
_cell.length_a   1.000
_cell.length_b   1.000
_cell.length_c   1.000
_cell.angle_alpha   90.00
_cell.angle_beta   90.00
_cell.angle_gamma   90.00
#
_symmetry.space_group_name_H-M   'P 1'
#
loop_
_entity.id
_entity.type
_entity.pdbx_description
1 polymer ?
#
loop_
_entity_poly.entity_id
_entity_poly.type
_entity_poly.pdbx_seq_one_letter_code
_entity_poly.pdbx_strand_id
1 'polypeptide(L)'
;MSRNLLNKVDINHKDKLGRTPLATAFFYNFTDIAKLLLDNHSKVESPTIDRALFGWNNHVQIESINLLQEYQWVNLYLDDLRDIPEGFMGVRTIEGVIGVFENYKVHILSLDHDLGMDEEGVLRNTGYDLVKWICERDLRPANKIYIHTDNVVGKENMYETLKAAQKRGYIDDDIEIYPYPIVRNRYSSDKN
;
A
#
# COMPACT_ATOMS: atom_id res chain seq x y z
N MET A 1 -18.79 -26.18 -20.47
CA MET A 1 -19.59 -24.95 -20.25
C MET A 1 -20.11 -24.95 -18.82
N SER A 2 -19.31 -24.48 -17.86
CA SER A 2 -19.77 -24.32 -16.47
C SER A 2 -20.75 -23.16 -16.41
N ARG A 3 -21.96 -23.45 -15.93
CA ARG A 3 -23.06 -22.50 -15.76
C ARG A 3 -22.62 -21.34 -14.86
N ASN A 4 -22.80 -20.14 -15.40
CA ASN A 4 -22.48 -18.85 -14.82
C ASN A 4 -23.37 -18.55 -13.59
N LEU A 5 -23.04 -19.14 -12.44
CA LEU A 5 -23.79 -18.98 -11.18
C LEU A 5 -23.69 -17.54 -10.62
N LEU A 6 -22.63 -16.80 -10.96
CA LEU A 6 -22.37 -15.46 -10.46
C LEU A 6 -23.18 -14.37 -11.19
N ASN A 7 -23.64 -14.62 -12.42
CA ASN A 7 -24.44 -13.65 -13.19
C ASN A 7 -25.80 -13.27 -12.56
N LYS A 8 -26.24 -13.97 -11.50
CA LYS A 8 -27.50 -13.66 -10.77
C LYS A 8 -27.29 -13.23 -9.33
N VAL A 9 -26.05 -13.19 -8.85
CA VAL A 9 -25.71 -12.88 -7.45
C VAL A 9 -24.99 -11.53 -7.43
N ASP A 10 -25.37 -10.65 -6.49
CA ASP A 10 -24.59 -9.45 -6.22
C ASP A 10 -23.27 -9.86 -5.55
N ILE A 11 -22.20 -9.94 -6.36
CA ILE A 11 -20.86 -10.34 -5.94
C ILE A 11 -20.25 -9.38 -4.91
N ASN A 12 -20.77 -8.15 -4.80
CA ASN A 12 -20.30 -7.12 -3.88
C ASN A 12 -21.24 -6.94 -2.68
N HIS A 13 -22.22 -7.85 -2.50
CA HIS A 13 -23.18 -7.75 -1.41
C HIS A 13 -22.48 -7.69 -0.05
N LYS A 14 -22.80 -6.67 0.74
CA LYS A 14 -22.23 -6.50 2.08
C LYS A 14 -23.11 -7.18 3.12
N ASP A 15 -22.51 -7.95 4.01
CA ASP A 15 -23.21 -8.53 5.16
C ASP A 15 -23.57 -7.47 6.22
N LYS A 16 -24.16 -7.90 7.35
CA LYS A 16 -24.55 -6.99 8.45
C LYS A 16 -23.37 -6.24 9.08
N LEU A 17 -22.14 -6.68 8.85
CA LEU A 17 -20.90 -6.07 9.34
C LEU A 17 -20.20 -5.26 8.23
N GLY A 18 -20.83 -5.08 7.07
CA GLY A 18 -20.28 -4.32 5.94
C GLY A 18 -19.27 -5.09 5.09
N ARG A 19 -19.10 -6.40 5.30
CA ARG A 19 -18.07 -7.21 4.63
C ARG A 19 -18.59 -7.75 3.31
N THR A 20 -17.79 -7.61 2.26
CA THR A 20 -18.05 -8.25 0.96
C THR A 20 -17.64 -9.72 1.00
N PRO A 21 -18.10 -10.55 0.03
CA PRO A 21 -17.61 -11.92 -0.12
C PRO A 21 -16.09 -11.96 -0.32
N LEU A 22 -15.54 -11.00 -1.08
CA LEU A 22 -14.11 -10.90 -1.33
C LEU A 22 -13.33 -10.57 -0.05
N ALA A 23 -13.78 -9.60 0.75
CA ALA A 23 -13.15 -9.28 2.03
C ALA A 23 -13.19 -10.49 3.00
N THR A 24 -14.24 -11.30 2.94
CA THR A 24 -14.36 -12.53 3.73
C THR A 24 -13.40 -13.61 3.25
N ALA A 25 -13.29 -13.81 1.93
CA ALA A 25 -12.35 -14.78 1.34
C ALA A 25 -10.90 -14.44 1.72
N PHE A 26 -10.50 -13.18 1.59
CA PHE A 26 -9.18 -12.73 2.04
C PHE A 26 -8.99 -12.89 3.55
N PHE A 27 -9.96 -12.54 4.39
CA PHE A 27 -9.78 -12.69 5.83
C PHE A 27 -9.41 -14.12 6.28
N TYR A 28 -9.91 -15.13 5.57
CA TYR A 28 -9.62 -16.55 5.81
C TYR A 28 -8.54 -17.15 4.90
N ASN A 29 -7.83 -16.34 4.10
CA ASN A 29 -6.84 -16.75 3.10
C ASN A 29 -7.36 -17.79 2.08
N PHE A 30 -8.65 -17.73 1.72
CA PHE A 30 -9.25 -18.60 0.72
C PHE A 30 -8.97 -18.07 -0.69
N THR A 31 -7.71 -18.19 -1.13
CA THR A 31 -7.21 -17.60 -2.38
C THR A 31 -7.93 -18.08 -3.63
N ASP A 32 -8.33 -19.36 -3.72
CA ASP A 32 -9.11 -19.86 -4.85
C ASP A 32 -10.49 -19.18 -4.97
N ILE A 33 -11.14 -18.93 -3.83
CA ILE A 33 -12.42 -18.22 -3.77
C ILE A 33 -12.20 -16.74 -4.10
N ALA A 34 -11.17 -16.12 -3.54
CA ALA A 34 -10.82 -14.73 -3.83
C ALA A 34 -10.53 -14.54 -5.33
N LYS A 35 -9.77 -15.45 -5.95
CA LYS A 35 -9.47 -15.43 -7.38
C LYS A 35 -10.73 -15.55 -8.21
N LEU A 36 -11.60 -16.50 -7.88
CA LEU A 36 -12.90 -16.65 -8.55
C LEU A 36 -13.73 -15.35 -8.47
N LEU A 37 -13.74 -14.67 -7.32
CA LEU A 37 -14.47 -13.42 -7.15
C LEU A 37 -13.86 -12.27 -7.96
N LEU A 38 -12.53 -12.17 -7.99
CA LEU A 38 -11.79 -11.17 -8.77
C LEU A 38 -11.96 -11.37 -10.28
N ASP A 39 -11.90 -12.63 -10.75
CA ASP A 39 -12.16 -13.00 -12.15
C ASP A 39 -13.58 -12.64 -12.60
N ASN A 40 -14.52 -12.52 -11.65
CA ASN A 40 -15.88 -12.07 -11.89
C ASN A 40 -16.09 -10.58 -11.53
N HIS A 41 -15.01 -9.80 -11.56
CA HIS A 41 -15.02 -8.33 -11.38
C HIS A 41 -15.57 -7.86 -10.03
N SER A 42 -15.35 -8.63 -8.96
CA SER A 42 -15.58 -8.14 -7.59
C SER A 42 -14.77 -6.87 -7.34
N LYS A 43 -15.38 -5.88 -6.67
CA LYS A 43 -14.72 -4.62 -6.33
C LYS A 43 -13.68 -4.86 -5.24
N VAL A 44 -12.48 -4.33 -5.46
CA VAL A 44 -11.41 -4.30 -4.47
C VAL A 44 -11.48 -2.95 -3.74
N GLU A 45 -11.94 -2.98 -2.49
CA GLU A 45 -12.04 -1.81 -1.61
C GLU A 45 -10.93 -1.85 -0.55
N SER A 46 -10.60 -0.72 0.08
CA SER A 46 -9.56 -0.64 1.12
C SER A 46 -9.71 -1.70 2.24
N PRO A 47 -10.90 -1.95 2.82
CA PRO A 47 -11.07 -2.97 3.84
C PRO A 47 -10.80 -4.40 3.33
N THR A 48 -10.97 -4.64 2.04
CA THR A 48 -10.66 -5.93 1.40
C THR A 48 -9.14 -6.16 1.40
N ILE A 49 -8.37 -5.14 1.03
CA ILE A 49 -6.90 -5.23 0.96
C ILE A 49 -6.29 -5.27 2.37
N ASP A 50 -6.85 -4.53 3.33
CA ASP A 50 -6.46 -4.64 4.74
C ASP A 50 -6.54 -6.09 5.25
N ARG A 51 -7.60 -6.80 4.87
CA ARG A 51 -7.82 -8.21 5.26
C ARG A 51 -6.94 -9.20 4.50
N ALA A 52 -6.50 -8.84 3.30
CA ALA A 52 -5.52 -9.60 2.54
C ALA A 52 -4.09 -9.42 3.09
N LEU A 53 -3.78 -8.26 3.67
CA LEU A 53 -2.52 -8.05 4.36
C LEU A 53 -2.54 -8.67 5.77
N PHE A 54 -3.53 -8.32 6.60
CA PHE A 54 -3.67 -8.79 7.97
C PHE A 54 -4.91 -9.67 8.13
N GLY A 55 -4.65 -10.97 8.21
CA GLY A 55 -5.66 -12.01 8.32
C GLY A 55 -6.24 -12.22 9.71
N TRP A 56 -6.86 -13.39 9.90
CA TRP A 56 -7.25 -13.86 11.23
C TRP A 56 -6.03 -13.96 12.17
N ASN A 57 -6.14 -13.45 13.40
CA ASN A 57 -5.02 -13.30 14.34
C ASN A 57 -3.87 -12.40 13.86
N ASN A 58 -4.12 -11.50 12.89
CA ASN A 58 -3.15 -10.49 12.45
C ASN A 58 -1.86 -11.07 11.82
N HIS A 59 -1.91 -12.31 11.32
CA HIS A 59 -0.84 -12.87 10.50
C HIS A 59 -0.82 -12.24 9.11
N VAL A 60 0.38 -12.09 8.55
CA VAL A 60 0.56 -11.65 7.17
C VAL A 60 0.21 -12.81 6.22
N GLN A 61 -0.63 -12.56 5.21
CA GLN A 61 -1.09 -13.59 4.26
C GLN A 61 -0.44 -13.41 2.89
N ILE A 62 0.74 -14.01 2.71
CA ILE A 62 1.54 -13.84 1.49
C ILE A 62 0.79 -14.29 0.24
N GLU A 63 0.03 -15.38 0.29
CA GLU A 63 -0.70 -15.89 -0.89
C GLU A 63 -1.80 -14.92 -1.34
N SER A 64 -2.50 -14.29 -0.39
CA SER A 64 -3.50 -13.28 -0.67
C SER A 64 -2.90 -12.00 -1.26
N ILE A 65 -1.72 -11.60 -0.80
CA ILE A 65 -0.99 -10.44 -1.32
C ILE A 65 -0.47 -10.70 -2.73
N ASN A 66 0.11 -11.88 -2.96
CA ASN A 66 0.54 -12.30 -4.29
C ASN A 66 -0.62 -12.33 -5.27
N LEU A 67 -1.78 -12.83 -4.84
CA LEU A 67 -3.00 -12.78 -5.65
C LEU A 67 -3.39 -11.34 -5.98
N LEU A 68 -3.40 -10.42 -5.01
CA LEU A 68 -3.71 -9.01 -5.28
C LEU A 68 -2.74 -8.36 -6.26
N GLN A 69 -1.45 -8.74 -6.21
CA GLN A 69 -0.45 -8.27 -7.16
C GLN A 69 -0.77 -8.71 -8.60
N GLU A 70 -1.32 -9.92 -8.81
CA GLU A 70 -1.82 -10.35 -10.14
C GLU A 70 -2.93 -9.42 -10.68
N TYR A 71 -3.71 -8.80 -9.79
CA TYR A 71 -4.74 -7.80 -10.11
C TYR A 71 -4.24 -6.36 -9.89
N GLN A 72 -2.93 -6.16 -10.00
CA GLN A 72 -2.24 -4.89 -9.97
C GLN A 72 -2.36 -4.10 -8.66
N TRP A 73 -2.63 -4.74 -7.53
CA TRP A 73 -2.65 -4.09 -6.21
C TRP A 73 -1.41 -4.45 -5.41
N VAL A 74 -0.76 -3.43 -4.83
CA VAL A 74 0.46 -3.62 -4.01
C VAL A 74 0.45 -2.76 -2.75
N ASN A 75 1.23 -3.18 -1.76
CA ASN A 75 1.70 -2.33 -0.68
C ASN A 75 3.16 -1.97 -0.99
N LEU A 76 3.48 -0.68 -1.01
CA LEU A 76 4.77 -0.14 -1.43
C LEU A 76 5.55 0.39 -0.23
N TYR A 77 6.82 0.02 -0.13
CA TYR A 77 7.73 0.44 0.93
C TYR A 77 8.97 1.11 0.32
N LEU A 78 9.06 2.43 0.45
CA LEU A 78 10.22 3.22 0.01
C LEU A 78 11.20 3.38 1.17
N ASP A 79 12.36 2.77 1.05
CA ASP A 79 13.44 2.87 2.02
C ASP A 79 14.74 2.41 1.37
N ASP A 80 15.87 3.09 1.58
CA ASP A 80 17.15 2.73 1.00
C ASP A 80 17.91 1.66 1.82
N LEU A 81 17.66 1.58 3.12
CA LEU A 81 18.50 0.86 4.07
C LEU A 81 17.76 -0.26 4.84
N ARG A 82 16.53 0.00 5.30
CA ARG A 82 15.77 -0.91 6.18
C ARG A 82 15.34 -2.18 5.47
N ASP A 83 15.10 -3.21 6.28
CA ASP A 83 14.46 -4.44 5.85
C ASP A 83 13.05 -4.14 5.34
N ILE A 84 12.72 -4.70 4.17
CA ILE A 84 11.37 -4.60 3.63
C ILE A 84 10.45 -5.55 4.41
N PRO A 85 9.32 -5.07 4.97
CA PRO A 85 8.38 -5.93 5.66
C PRO A 85 7.75 -6.97 4.73
N GLU A 86 7.40 -8.13 5.30
CA GLU A 86 6.61 -9.13 4.58
C GLU A 86 5.29 -8.53 4.08
N GLY A 87 4.92 -8.87 2.85
CA GLY A 87 3.71 -8.34 2.22
C GLY A 87 3.87 -6.97 1.55
N PHE A 88 5.09 -6.44 1.48
CA PHE A 88 5.42 -5.19 0.79
C PHE A 88 6.33 -5.43 -0.41
N MET A 89 6.07 -4.68 -1.48
CA MET A 89 7.01 -4.43 -2.56
C MET A 89 7.97 -3.34 -2.10
N GLY A 90 9.25 -3.66 -1.98
CA GLY A 90 10.29 -2.71 -1.59
C GLY A 90 10.90 -2.00 -2.78
N VAL A 91 11.05 -0.69 -2.68
CA VAL A 91 11.79 0.13 -3.65
C VAL A 91 12.79 1.01 -2.91
N ARG A 92 13.96 1.23 -3.52
CA ARG A 92 15.08 1.94 -2.88
C ARG A 92 15.22 3.39 -3.34
N THR A 93 14.45 3.82 -4.35
CA THR A 93 14.53 5.16 -4.93
C THR A 93 13.15 5.69 -5.32
N ILE A 94 13.07 7.00 -5.54
CA ILE A 94 11.87 7.69 -6.03
C ILE A 94 11.47 7.19 -7.42
N GLU A 95 12.45 6.97 -8.30
CA GLU A 95 12.22 6.45 -9.66
C GLU A 95 11.59 5.06 -9.59
N GLY A 96 12.01 4.24 -8.63
CA GLY A 96 11.37 2.96 -8.34
C GLY A 96 9.90 3.11 -7.94
N VAL A 97 9.56 4.09 -7.09
CA VAL A 97 8.16 4.38 -6.72
C VAL A 97 7.34 4.79 -7.94
N ILE A 98 7.89 5.67 -8.79
CA ILE A 98 7.21 6.13 -10.01
C ILE A 98 6.93 4.95 -10.95
N GLY A 99 7.91 4.06 -11.16
CA GLY A 99 7.70 2.85 -11.95
C GLY A 99 6.62 1.92 -11.38
N VAL A 100 6.44 1.89 -10.05
CA VAL A 100 5.32 1.17 -9.44
C VAL A 100 3.98 1.85 -9.72
N PHE A 101 3.89 3.18 -9.61
CA PHE A 101 2.66 3.93 -9.92
C PHE A 101 2.20 3.77 -11.38
N GLU A 102 3.13 3.53 -12.31
CA GLU A 102 2.80 3.29 -13.73
C GLU A 102 2.10 1.94 -13.97
N ASN A 103 2.34 0.95 -13.11
CA ASN A 103 1.94 -0.45 -13.34
C ASN A 103 0.95 -0.98 -12.30
N TYR A 104 0.87 -0.35 -11.14
CA TYR A 104 0.14 -0.85 -9.97
C TYR A 104 -0.67 0.26 -9.29
N LYS A 105 -1.80 -0.15 -8.72
CA LYS A 105 -2.53 0.60 -7.71
C LYS A 105 -1.90 0.33 -6.36
N VAL A 106 -1.54 1.39 -5.65
CA VAL A 106 -0.94 1.26 -4.32
C VAL A 106 -2.04 1.36 -3.26
N HIS A 107 -2.10 0.37 -2.38
CA HIS A 107 -3.00 0.43 -1.23
C HIS A 107 -2.34 1.13 -0.04
N ILE A 108 -1.16 0.66 0.35
CA ILE A 108 -0.33 1.29 1.38
C ILE A 108 0.95 1.82 0.74
N LEU A 109 1.28 3.09 0.99
CA LEU A 109 2.57 3.69 0.67
C LEU A 109 3.31 4.03 1.97
N SER A 110 4.41 3.33 2.26
CA SER A 110 5.24 3.58 3.45
C SER A 110 6.51 4.33 3.04
N LEU A 111 6.78 5.47 3.67
CA LEU A 111 7.80 6.43 3.26
C LEU A 111 8.91 6.60 4.29
N ASP A 112 10.15 6.36 3.87
CA ASP A 112 11.33 6.93 4.52
C ASP A 112 11.64 8.31 3.94
N HIS A 113 12.21 9.18 4.78
CA HIS A 113 12.67 10.49 4.36
C HIS A 113 14.08 10.44 3.77
N ASP A 114 15.00 9.81 4.46
CA ASP A 114 16.42 9.84 4.12
C ASP A 114 16.73 8.69 3.17
N LEU A 115 16.90 8.98 1.87
CA LEU A 115 17.14 7.96 0.83
C LEU A 115 18.61 7.85 0.43
N GLY A 116 19.50 8.33 1.29
CA GLY A 116 20.94 8.17 1.15
C GLY A 116 21.57 8.90 -0.05
N MET A 117 22.67 8.33 -0.53
CA MET A 117 23.45 8.79 -1.68
C MET A 117 23.43 7.74 -2.78
N ASP A 118 23.73 8.13 -4.01
CA ASP A 118 24.04 7.20 -5.08
C ASP A 118 25.46 6.63 -4.99
N GLU A 119 25.84 5.81 -5.98
CA GLU A 119 27.12 5.11 -6.00
C GLU A 119 28.30 6.08 -6.17
N GLU A 120 28.03 7.28 -6.71
CA GLU A 120 28.96 8.38 -6.91
C GLU A 120 29.07 9.30 -5.67
N GLY A 121 28.28 9.04 -4.62
CA GLY A 121 28.26 9.84 -3.40
C GLY A 121 27.46 11.14 -3.51
N VAL A 122 26.61 11.27 -4.53
CA VAL A 122 25.71 12.40 -4.68
C VAL A 122 24.44 12.12 -3.86
N LEU A 123 24.02 13.13 -3.08
CA LEU A 123 22.77 13.04 -2.31
C LEU A 123 21.59 12.79 -3.24
N ARG A 124 20.82 11.76 -2.93
CA ARG A 124 19.56 11.49 -3.63
C ARG A 124 18.50 12.47 -3.18
N ASN A 125 17.48 12.62 -4.03
CA ASN A 125 16.22 13.22 -3.63
C ASN A 125 15.65 12.44 -2.43
N THR A 126 15.00 13.16 -1.52
CA THR A 126 14.46 12.65 -0.25
C THR A 126 13.02 12.18 -0.40
N GLY A 127 12.50 11.44 0.59
CA GLY A 127 11.05 11.15 0.67
C GLY A 127 10.19 12.42 0.64
N TYR A 128 10.70 13.56 1.12
CA TYR A 128 10.01 14.84 1.02
C TYR A 128 9.89 15.33 -0.42
N ASP A 129 10.88 15.05 -1.27
CA ASP A 129 10.81 15.35 -2.70
C ASP A 129 9.74 14.52 -3.41
N LEU A 130 9.58 13.25 -3.03
CA LEU A 130 8.47 12.42 -3.52
C LEU A 130 7.11 12.97 -3.05
N VAL A 131 6.99 13.43 -1.80
CA VAL A 131 5.74 14.03 -1.31
C VAL A 131 5.36 15.26 -2.13
N LYS A 132 6.31 16.15 -2.42
CA LYS A 132 6.06 17.31 -3.31
C LYS A 132 5.64 16.85 -4.70
N TRP A 133 6.36 15.89 -5.28
CA TRP A 133 6.06 15.33 -6.59
C TRP A 133 4.63 14.76 -6.68
N ILE A 134 4.16 14.08 -5.62
CA ILE A 134 2.80 13.57 -5.50
C ILE A 134 1.78 14.72 -5.49
N CYS A 135 2.01 15.75 -4.66
CA CYS A 135 1.08 16.87 -4.51
C CYS A 135 0.97 17.75 -5.76
N GLU A 136 1.94 17.68 -6.67
CA GLU A 136 1.95 18.40 -7.94
C GLU A 136 1.20 17.66 -9.06
N ARG A 137 0.65 16.47 -8.79
CA ARG A 137 0.03 15.61 -9.81
C ARG A 137 -1.42 15.30 -9.48
N ASP A 138 -2.22 15.19 -10.52
CA ASP A 138 -3.60 14.71 -10.46
C ASP A 138 -3.61 13.17 -10.47
N LEU A 139 -3.04 12.56 -9.42
CA LEU A 139 -3.03 11.12 -9.21
C LEU A 139 -3.33 10.78 -7.76
N ARG A 140 -4.06 9.68 -7.53
CA ARG A 140 -4.23 9.10 -6.21
C ARG A 140 -2.99 8.26 -5.85
N PRO A 141 -2.16 8.66 -4.88
CA PRO A 141 -0.89 7.97 -4.60
C PRO A 141 -1.08 6.64 -3.89
N ALA A 142 -2.07 6.55 -2.99
CA ALA A 142 -2.40 5.35 -2.23
C ALA A 142 -3.76 5.51 -1.55
N ASN A 143 -4.27 4.43 -0.92
CA ASN A 143 -5.37 4.55 0.03
C ASN A 143 -4.88 4.97 1.43
N LYS A 144 -3.66 4.55 1.79
CA LYS A 144 -3.04 4.84 3.08
C LYS A 144 -1.57 5.22 2.90
N ILE A 145 -1.13 6.23 3.61
CA ILE A 145 0.27 6.68 3.63
C ILE A 145 0.79 6.57 5.06
N TYR A 146 1.90 5.86 5.23
CA TYR A 146 2.63 5.78 6.50
C TYR A 146 3.98 6.44 6.34
N ILE A 147 4.44 7.12 7.39
CA ILE A 147 5.76 7.76 7.42
C ILE A 147 6.61 7.06 8.47
N HIS A 148 7.49 6.17 8.02
CA HIS A 148 8.27 5.27 8.88
C HIS A 148 9.68 5.78 9.21
N THR A 149 10.06 6.95 8.69
CA THR A 149 11.35 7.56 8.96
C THR A 149 11.60 7.83 10.46
N ASP A 150 12.86 7.73 10.87
CA ASP A 150 13.32 8.17 12.20
C ASP A 150 13.68 9.66 12.22
N ASN A 151 13.73 10.32 11.06
CA ASN A 151 13.96 11.76 10.93
C ASN A 151 12.71 12.55 11.33
N VAL A 152 12.68 13.08 12.55
CA VAL A 152 11.53 13.79 13.11
C VAL A 152 11.14 15.01 12.26
N VAL A 153 12.12 15.80 11.81
CA VAL A 153 11.85 17.01 11.00
C VAL A 153 11.34 16.63 9.62
N GLY A 154 11.98 15.65 8.96
CA GLY A 154 11.55 15.12 7.67
C GLY A 154 10.14 14.55 7.72
N LYS A 155 9.81 13.83 8.80
CA LYS A 155 8.47 13.30 9.08
C LYS A 155 7.42 14.39 9.22
N GLU A 156 7.68 15.40 10.04
CA GLU A 156 6.77 16.54 10.25
C GLU A 156 6.52 17.27 8.93
N ASN A 157 7.58 17.57 8.16
CA ASN A 157 7.46 18.24 6.86
C ASN A 157 6.62 17.43 5.86
N MET A 158 6.86 16.13 5.74
CA MET A 158 6.08 15.24 4.87
C MET A 158 4.62 15.17 5.30
N TYR A 159 4.38 14.95 6.60
CA TYR A 159 3.03 14.83 7.15
C TYR A 159 2.21 16.11 6.94
N GLU A 160 2.74 17.26 7.34
CA GLU A 160 2.05 18.55 7.22
C GLU A 160 1.80 18.92 5.76
N THR A 161 2.73 18.59 4.86
CA THR A 161 2.55 18.83 3.42
C THR A 161 1.42 17.99 2.86
N LEU A 162 1.36 16.69 3.18
CA LEU A 162 0.25 15.82 2.74
C LEU A 162 -1.09 16.26 3.34
N LYS A 163 -1.14 16.62 4.63
CA LYS A 163 -2.36 17.14 5.28
C LYS A 163 -2.83 18.45 4.66
N ALA A 164 -1.90 19.36 4.35
CA ALA A 164 -2.22 20.61 3.67
C ALA A 164 -2.70 20.37 2.23
N ALA A 165 -2.13 19.38 1.53
CA ALA A 165 -2.55 18.97 0.20
C ALA A 165 -3.98 18.43 0.19
N GLN A 166 -4.33 17.55 1.14
CA GLN A 166 -5.73 17.09 1.33
C GLN A 166 -6.68 18.26 1.52
N LYS A 167 -6.36 19.17 2.46
CA LYS A 167 -7.22 20.32 2.77
C LYS A 167 -7.45 21.24 1.58
N ARG A 168 -6.49 21.30 0.64
CA ARG A 168 -6.55 22.14 -0.57
C ARG A 168 -7.10 21.38 -1.79
N GLY A 169 -7.38 20.09 -1.66
CA GLY A 169 -7.89 19.25 -2.75
C GLY A 169 -6.82 18.89 -3.79
N TYR A 170 -5.53 18.91 -3.44
CA TYR A 170 -4.47 18.43 -4.32
C TYR A 170 -4.33 16.91 -4.31
N ILE A 171 -4.75 16.26 -3.23
CA ILE A 171 -4.90 14.81 -3.12
C ILE A 171 -6.25 14.50 -2.47
N ASP A 172 -6.78 13.30 -2.67
CA ASP A 172 -8.09 12.92 -2.14
C ASP A 172 -8.14 13.05 -0.60
N ASP A 173 -9.28 13.52 -0.10
CA ASP A 173 -9.53 13.79 1.32
C ASP A 173 -9.74 12.52 2.16
N ASP A 174 -10.05 11.40 1.50
CA ASP A 174 -10.26 10.09 2.11
C ASP A 174 -8.97 9.27 2.31
N ILE A 175 -7.81 9.76 1.84
CA ILE A 175 -6.52 9.10 2.06
C ILE A 175 -6.18 9.14 3.56
N GLU A 176 -5.92 7.98 4.15
CA GLU A 176 -5.50 7.90 5.54
C GLU A 176 -3.99 8.16 5.65
N ILE A 177 -3.57 9.13 6.46
CA ILE A 177 -2.15 9.51 6.59
C ILE A 177 -1.70 9.38 8.05
N TYR A 178 -0.63 8.61 8.26
CA TYR A 178 -0.13 8.23 9.58
C TYR A 178 1.33 8.67 9.77
N PRO A 179 1.64 9.52 10.77
CA PRO A 179 3.01 10.01 11.04
C PRO A 179 3.83 8.99 11.85
N TYR A 180 3.61 7.69 11.62
CA TYR A 180 4.27 6.61 12.32
C TYR A 180 4.41 5.39 11.41
N PRO A 181 5.35 4.47 11.70
CA PRO A 181 5.57 3.31 10.86
C PRO A 181 4.41 2.30 11.00
N ILE A 182 4.06 1.61 9.91
CA ILE A 182 3.06 0.53 9.92
C ILE A 182 3.54 -0.71 10.69
N VAL A 183 4.84 -0.99 10.61
CA VAL A 183 5.51 -2.07 11.35
C VAL A 183 6.78 -1.52 11.97
N ARG A 184 7.28 -2.15 13.05
CA ARG A 184 8.53 -1.73 13.67
C ARG A 184 9.70 -1.80 12.67
N ASN A 185 10.48 -0.72 12.58
CA ASN A 185 11.71 -0.64 11.78
C ASN A 185 12.69 -1.76 12.20
N ARG A 186 13.31 -2.42 11.21
CA ARG A 186 14.30 -3.49 11.39
C ARG A 186 15.46 -3.33 10.41
N TYR A 187 16.64 -3.78 10.84
CA TYR A 187 17.86 -3.82 10.05
C TYR A 187 18.46 -5.22 10.15
N SER A 188 18.61 -5.91 9.03
CA SER A 188 19.23 -7.25 9.01
C SER A 188 20.69 -7.23 9.48
N SER A 189 21.36 -6.07 9.46
CA SER A 189 22.71 -5.86 10.01
C SER A 189 22.79 -5.97 11.53
N ASP A 190 21.65 -5.92 12.25
CA ASP A 190 21.61 -5.99 13.71
C ASP A 190 21.57 -7.42 14.25
N LYS A 191 21.63 -8.43 13.38
CA LYS A 191 21.81 -9.84 13.77
C LYS A 191 23.30 -10.14 13.96
N ASN A 192 23.87 -9.61 15.05
CA ASN A 192 25.09 -10.15 15.65
C ASN A 192 24.75 -11.30 16.60
#